data_AF-A0A2G6QP41-F1
#
_entry.id   AF-A0A2G6QP41-F1
#
_cell.length_a   1.000
_cell.length_b   1.000
_cell.length_c   1.000
_cell.angle_alpha   90.00
_cell.angle_beta   90.00
_cell.angle_gamma   90.00
#
_symmetry.space_group_name_H-M   'P 1'
#
loop_
_entity.id
_entity.type
_entity.pdbx_description
1 polymer ?
#
loop_
_entity_poly.entity_id
_entity_poly.type
_entity_poly.pdbx_seq_one_letter_code
_entity_poly.pdbx_strand_id
1 'polypeptide(L)'
;MTNTYKLNSTVKTITIADVTIVPGQPLDKHGIVFVGDRCGVVVEKLSDTEITVDFDSQKDFVCRLYDGSNLPKAGEKLYIDTANGKLTKNSSGTKQVGYFWKEMGGAVIFSLS
;
A
#
# COMPACT_ATOMS: atom_id res chain seq x y z
N MET A 1 33.36 13.17 6.97
CA MET A 1 32.01 13.53 6.46
C MET A 1 31.01 12.65 7.15
N THR A 2 30.34 13.18 8.18
CA THR A 2 29.30 12.45 8.91
C THR A 2 28.04 12.54 8.08
N ASN A 3 27.74 11.51 7.28
CA ASN A 3 26.45 11.41 6.61
C ASN A 3 25.39 11.21 7.70
N THR A 4 24.74 12.29 8.10
CA THR A 4 23.55 12.24 8.93
C THR A 4 22.48 11.51 8.11
N TYR A 5 22.33 10.20 8.34
CA TYR A 5 21.17 9.45 7.87
C TYR A 5 19.95 10.05 8.58
N LYS A 6 19.32 11.04 7.95
CA LYS A 6 18.00 11.50 8.35
C LYS A 6 17.06 10.36 7.96
N LEU A 7 16.71 9.51 8.92
CA LEU A 7 15.57 8.63 8.78
C LEU A 7 14.36 9.54 8.53
N ASN A 8 14.00 9.71 7.27
CA ASN A 8 12.71 10.28 6.94
C ASN A 8 11.68 9.37 7.58
N SER A 9 10.91 9.89 8.53
CA SER A 9 9.84 9.12 9.18
C SER A 9 9.04 8.41 8.09
N THR A 10 9.03 7.08 8.14
CA THR A 10 8.28 6.22 7.22
C THR A 10 6.79 6.37 7.47
N VAL A 11 6.41 6.82 8.66
CA VAL A 11 5.04 7.12 9.06
C VAL A 11 4.81 8.63 9.02
N LYS A 12 3.75 9.08 8.34
CA LYS A 12 3.38 10.50 8.23
C LYS A 12 1.88 10.71 8.40
N THR A 13 1.50 11.78 9.08
CA THR A 13 0.13 12.30 9.05
C THR A 13 -0.07 13.13 7.79
N ILE A 14 -1.16 12.87 7.08
CA ILE A 14 -1.47 13.43 5.77
C ILE A 14 -2.96 13.78 5.72
N THR A 15 -3.29 14.91 5.09
CA THR A 15 -4.67 15.27 4.81
C THR A 15 -5.29 14.29 3.83
N ILE A 16 -6.53 13.85 4.08
CA ILE A 16 -7.24 12.93 3.19
C ILE A 16 -7.44 13.56 1.79
N ALA A 17 -7.53 14.89 1.69
CA ALA A 17 -7.63 15.59 0.41
C ALA A 17 -6.35 15.46 -0.47
N ASP A 18 -5.21 15.16 0.14
CA ASP A 18 -3.91 15.03 -0.55
C ASP A 18 -3.61 13.59 -0.99
N VAL A 19 -4.53 12.65 -0.72
CA VAL A 19 -4.35 11.24 -1.07
C VAL A 19 -5.34 10.78 -2.13
N THR A 20 -4.86 9.92 -3.03
CA THR A 20 -5.74 9.15 -3.90
C THR A 20 -6.16 7.89 -3.18
N ILE A 21 -7.45 7.82 -2.84
CA ILE A 21 -8.08 6.63 -2.24
C ILE A 21 -8.43 5.65 -3.35
N VAL A 22 -7.97 4.41 -3.22
CA VAL A 22 -8.33 3.35 -4.16
C VAL A 22 -9.71 2.77 -3.77
N PRO A 23 -10.63 2.55 -4.72
CA PRO A 23 -11.92 1.93 -4.42
C PRO A 23 -11.76 0.63 -3.61
N GLY A 24 -12.60 0.44 -2.59
CA GLY A 24 -12.55 -0.76 -1.75
C GLY A 24 -11.41 -0.82 -0.72
N GLN A 25 -10.51 0.18 -0.68
CA GLN A 25 -9.45 0.29 0.34
C GLN A 25 -9.89 1.24 1.48
N PRO A 26 -10.40 0.72 2.61
CA PRO A 26 -10.90 1.53 3.72
C PRO A 26 -9.77 2.23 4.49
N LEU A 27 -9.95 3.51 4.82
CA LEU A 27 -8.96 4.28 5.60
C LEU A 27 -8.87 3.82 7.08
N ASP A 28 -9.91 3.19 7.61
CA ASP A 28 -9.99 2.71 8.99
C ASP A 28 -9.51 1.25 9.18
N LYS A 29 -9.13 0.54 8.11
CA LYS A 29 -8.75 -0.89 8.18
C LYS A 29 -7.49 -1.20 7.36
N HIS A 30 -6.52 -0.32 7.43
CA HIS A 30 -5.24 -0.44 6.73
C HIS A 30 -5.33 -0.52 5.20
N GLY A 31 -6.19 0.33 4.62
CA GLY A 31 -6.30 0.46 3.18
C GLY A 31 -5.02 1.00 2.53
N ILE A 32 -4.83 0.64 1.26
CA ILE A 32 -3.76 1.16 0.41
C ILE A 32 -4.18 2.53 -0.17
N VAL A 33 -3.31 3.52 -0.05
CA VAL A 33 -3.49 4.88 -0.59
C VAL A 33 -2.28 5.30 -1.41
N PHE A 34 -2.45 6.31 -2.26
CA PHE A 34 -1.34 6.95 -2.97
C PHE A 34 -1.21 8.42 -2.59
N VAL A 35 0.02 8.85 -2.34
CA VAL A 35 0.37 10.24 -2.09
C VAL A 35 1.28 10.68 -3.23
N GLY A 36 0.67 11.32 -4.24
CA GLY A 36 1.27 11.44 -5.56
C GLY A 36 1.57 10.07 -6.16
N ASP A 37 2.84 9.80 -6.46
CA ASP A 37 3.30 8.53 -7.01
C ASP A 37 3.69 7.49 -5.96
N ARG A 38 3.73 7.87 -4.68
CA ARG A 38 4.14 6.97 -3.60
C ARG A 38 2.96 6.17 -3.08
N CYS A 39 3.12 4.85 -3.03
CA CYS A 39 2.18 3.96 -2.36
C CYS A 39 2.44 3.93 -0.85
N GLY A 40 1.37 3.94 -0.06
CA GLY A 40 1.45 3.78 1.38
C GLY A 40 0.24 3.02 1.92
N VAL A 41 0.36 2.54 3.16
CA VAL A 41 -0.70 1.84 3.88
C VAL A 41 -1.16 2.71 5.03
N VAL A 42 -2.47 2.94 5.14
CA VAL A 42 -3.02 3.68 6.29
C VAL A 42 -2.80 2.85 7.54
N VAL A 43 -2.29 3.44 8.61
CA VAL A 43 -2.16 2.76 9.90
C VAL A 43 -3.18 3.26 10.91
N GLU A 44 -3.68 4.49 10.73
CA GLU A 44 -4.69 5.09 11.60
C GLU A 44 -5.47 6.17 10.84
N LYS A 45 -6.79 6.22 11.07
CA LYS A 45 -7.63 7.37 10.69
C LYS A 45 -7.82 8.24 11.93
N LEU A 46 -7.18 9.41 11.96
CA LEU A 46 -7.21 10.31 13.10
C LEU A 46 -8.51 11.11 13.15
N SER A 47 -9.01 11.52 11.99
CA SER A 47 -10.23 12.33 11.84
C SER A 47 -10.84 12.16 10.45
N ASP A 48 -11.92 12.88 10.16
CA ASP A 48 -12.50 12.92 8.80
C ASP A 48 -11.66 13.70 7.79
N THR A 49 -10.57 14.34 8.23
CA THR A 49 -9.66 15.09 7.37
C THR A 49 -8.24 14.57 7.38
N GLU A 50 -7.84 13.75 8.35
CA GLU A 50 -6.44 13.32 8.53
C GLU A 50 -6.30 11.81 8.74
N ILE A 51 -5.27 11.24 8.10
CA ILE A 51 -4.86 9.85 8.23
C ILE A 51 -3.35 9.78 8.49
N THR A 52 -2.92 8.72 9.15
CA THR A 52 -1.52 8.36 9.29
C THR A 52 -1.19 7.25 8.29
N VAL A 53 -0.19 7.47 7.46
CA VAL A 53 0.21 6.57 6.37
C VAL A 53 1.65 6.10 6.59
N ASP A 54 1.86 4.79 6.46
CA ASP A 54 3.15 4.12 6.53
C ASP A 54 3.67 3.87 5.09
N PHE A 55 4.90 4.29 4.84
CA PHE A 55 5.64 4.17 3.59
C PHE A 55 6.90 3.29 3.75
N ASP A 56 7.00 2.51 4.83
CA ASP A 56 8.16 1.67 5.10
C ASP A 56 8.25 0.50 4.10
N SER A 57 9.30 0.49 3.27
CA SER A 57 9.55 -0.59 2.31
C SER A 57 10.19 -1.84 2.93
N GLN A 58 10.65 -1.76 4.19
CA GLN A 58 11.24 -2.89 4.92
C GLN A 58 10.21 -3.65 5.75
N LYS A 59 8.97 -3.16 5.82
CA LYS A 59 7.87 -3.75 6.56
C LYS A 59 6.96 -4.56 5.65
N ASP A 60 6.44 -5.66 6.19
CA ASP A 60 5.40 -6.43 5.54
C ASP A 60 4.02 -5.92 5.95
N PHE A 61 3.15 -5.79 4.96
CA PHE A 61 1.75 -5.42 5.10
C PHE A 61 0.85 -6.55 4.61
N VAL A 62 -0.42 -6.49 5.02
CA VAL A 62 -1.41 -7.51 4.72
C VAL A 62 -2.63 -6.86 4.08
N CYS A 63 -3.11 -7.42 2.98
CA CYS A 63 -4.33 -6.96 2.31
C CYS A 63 -5.24 -8.14 1.96
N ARG A 64 -6.52 -8.01 2.29
CA ARG A 64 -7.56 -9.03 2.02
C ARG A 64 -8.29 -8.82 0.70
N LEU A 65 -8.09 -7.67 0.04
CA LEU A 65 -8.71 -7.38 -1.24
C LEU A 65 -7.72 -7.70 -2.37
N TYR A 66 -7.85 -8.90 -2.93
CA TYR A 66 -6.95 -9.40 -3.99
C TYR A 66 -7.68 -10.32 -4.98
N ASP A 67 -7.05 -10.49 -6.14
CA ASP A 67 -7.45 -11.49 -7.14
C ASP A 67 -6.57 -12.73 -6.99
N GLY A 68 -7.04 -13.73 -6.23
CA GLY A 68 -6.31 -14.96 -5.95
C GLY A 68 -5.95 -15.80 -7.18
N SER A 69 -6.66 -15.61 -8.31
CA SER A 69 -6.32 -16.27 -9.58
C SER A 69 -5.17 -15.59 -10.32
N ASN A 70 -4.80 -14.39 -9.89
CA ASN A 70 -3.99 -13.45 -10.64
C ASN A 70 -2.92 -12.78 -9.77
N LEU A 71 -2.32 -13.54 -8.86
CA LEU A 71 -1.20 -13.10 -8.02
C LEU A 71 0.15 -13.39 -8.70
N PRO A 72 1.17 -12.54 -8.45
CA PRO A 72 2.53 -12.77 -8.95
C PRO A 72 3.27 -13.81 -8.09
N LYS A 73 4.49 -14.16 -8.47
CA LYS A 73 5.35 -15.03 -7.63
C LYS A 73 5.99 -14.24 -6.49
N ALA A 74 6.45 -14.93 -5.45
CA ALA A 74 7.18 -14.31 -4.36
C ALA A 74 8.39 -13.51 -4.88
N GLY A 75 8.54 -12.26 -4.42
CA GLY A 75 9.55 -11.30 -4.85
C GLY A 75 9.23 -10.53 -6.14
N GLU A 76 8.12 -10.84 -6.83
CA GLU A 76 7.71 -10.12 -8.03
C GLU A 76 6.82 -8.90 -7.70
N LYS A 77 6.72 -8.00 -8.67
CA LYS A 77 5.94 -6.77 -8.55
C LYS A 77 4.47 -7.06 -8.34
N LEU A 78 3.89 -6.33 -7.41
CA LEU A 78 2.49 -6.36 -7.06
C LEU A 78 1.85 -5.03 -7.43
N TYR A 79 0.67 -5.12 -8.04
CA TYR A 79 -0.10 -3.99 -8.51
C TYR A 79 -1.48 -3.97 -7.85
N ILE A 80 -2.11 -2.81 -7.81
CA ILE A 80 -3.50 -2.65 -7.42
C ILE A 80 -4.32 -2.18 -8.62
N ASP A 81 -5.37 -2.93 -8.93
CA ASP A 81 -6.35 -2.56 -9.93
C ASP A 81 -7.15 -1.35 -9.43
N THR A 82 -7.06 -0.23 -10.16
CA THR A 82 -7.68 1.04 -9.74
C THR A 82 -9.21 1.04 -9.89
N ALA A 83 -9.79 0.10 -10.63
CA ALA A 83 -11.23 -0.02 -10.82
C ALA A 83 -11.91 -0.78 -9.66
N ASN A 84 -11.27 -1.81 -9.11
CA ASN A 84 -11.86 -2.68 -8.09
C ASN A 84 -11.07 -2.78 -6.78
N GLY A 85 -9.88 -2.17 -6.71
CA GLY A 85 -9.02 -2.13 -5.52
C GLY A 85 -8.31 -3.43 -5.18
N LYS A 86 -8.39 -4.45 -6.04
CA LYS A 86 -7.77 -5.75 -5.80
C LYS A 86 -6.31 -5.74 -6.19
N LEU A 87 -5.50 -6.37 -5.34
CA LEU A 87 -4.12 -6.70 -5.68
C LEU A 87 -4.04 -7.77 -6.77
N THR A 88 -3.13 -7.57 -7.72
CA THR A 88 -2.95 -8.39 -8.93
C THR A 88 -1.52 -8.31 -9.46
N LYS A 89 -1.12 -9.27 -10.31
CA LYS A 89 0.11 -9.22 -11.11
C LYS A 89 -0.01 -8.39 -12.39
N ASN A 90 -1.23 -8.07 -12.81
CA ASN A 90 -1.45 -7.32 -14.05
C ASN A 90 -1.00 -5.88 -13.87
N SER A 91 -0.12 -5.39 -14.75
CA SER A 91 0.37 -4.00 -14.73
C SER A 91 -0.52 -3.05 -15.53
N SER A 92 -1.31 -3.54 -16.48
CA SER A 92 -2.13 -2.70 -17.36
C SER A 92 -3.35 -2.12 -16.63
N GLY A 93 -3.50 -0.80 -16.63
CA GLY A 93 -4.60 -0.10 -15.94
C GLY A 93 -4.50 -0.11 -14.41
N THR A 94 -3.35 -0.49 -13.87
CA THR A 94 -3.11 -0.64 -12.43
C THR A 94 -2.02 0.31 -11.95
N LYS A 95 -1.87 0.46 -10.62
CA LYS A 95 -0.73 1.16 -10.01
C LYS A 95 0.15 0.18 -9.24
N GLN A 96 1.46 0.33 -9.33
CA GLN A 96 2.39 -0.50 -8.57
C GLN A 96 2.25 -0.19 -7.07
N VAL A 97 2.17 -1.25 -6.25
CA VAL A 97 2.12 -1.16 -4.78
C VAL A 97 3.48 -1.50 -4.18
N GLY A 98 4.08 -2.59 -4.68
CA GLY A 98 5.35 -3.08 -4.15
C GLY A 98 5.65 -4.49 -4.59
N TYR A 99 6.01 -5.37 -3.64
CA TYR A 99 6.46 -6.73 -3.93
C TYR A 99 5.63 -7.76 -3.16
N PHE A 100 5.21 -8.81 -3.85
CA PHE A 100 4.43 -9.89 -3.26
C PHE A 100 5.32 -10.90 -2.54
N TRP A 101 4.87 -11.41 -1.39
CA TRP A 101 5.57 -12.48 -0.68
C TRP A 101 4.81 -13.80 -0.71
N LYS A 102 3.58 -13.80 -0.19
CA LYS A 102 2.76 -15.02 -0.12
C LYS A 102 1.31 -14.69 0.17
N GLU A 103 0.45 -15.66 -0.09
CA GLU A 103 -0.92 -15.69 0.44
C GLU A 103 -0.93 -16.50 1.75
N MET A 104 -1.58 -15.97 2.78
CA MET A 104 -1.73 -16.64 4.07
C MET A 104 -3.04 -16.21 4.74
N GLY A 105 -3.88 -17.18 5.10
CA GLY A 105 -5.10 -16.93 5.87
C GLY A 105 -6.13 -16.03 5.16
N GLY A 106 -6.24 -16.13 3.83
CA GLY A 106 -7.16 -15.31 3.04
C GLY A 106 -6.69 -13.86 2.88
N ALA A 107 -5.38 -13.63 2.88
CA ALA A 107 -4.78 -12.33 2.66
C ALA A 107 -3.44 -12.44 1.93
N VAL A 108 -3.09 -11.39 1.20
CA VAL A 108 -1.78 -11.21 0.56
C VAL A 108 -0.85 -10.50 1.53
N ILE A 109 0.35 -11.04 1.69
CA ILE A 109 1.48 -10.42 2.39
C ILE A 109 2.41 -9.80 1.34
N PHE A 110 2.77 -8.53 1.53
CA PHE A 110 3.57 -7.76 0.58
C PHE A 110 4.41 -6.69 1.29
N SER A 111 5.46 -6.20 0.65
CA SER A 111 6.18 -4.99 1.07
C SER A 111 5.96 -3.86 0.05
N LEU A 112 6.11 -2.60 0.48
CA LEU A 112 6.02 -1.44 -0.41
C LEU A 112 7.31 -1.29 -1.25
N SER A 113 7.20 -0.73 -2.47
CA SER A 113 8.37 -0.37 -3.31
C SER A 113 8.88 1.04 -3.07
#